data_AF-A0A3Q3IMQ3-F1
#
_entry.id   AF-A0A3Q3IMQ3-F1
#
_cell.length_a   1.000
_cell.length_b   1.000
_cell.length_c   1.000
_cell.angle_alpha   90.00
_cell.angle_beta   90.00
_cell.angle_gamma   90.00
#
_symmetry.space_group_name_H-M   'P 1'
#
loop_
_entity.id
_entity.type
_entity.pdbx_description
1 polymer ?
#
loop_
_entity_poly.entity_id
_entity_poly.type
_entity_poly.pdbx_seq_one_letter_code
_entity_poly.pdbx_strand_id
1 'polypeptide(L)'
;MHKQSRHIGIFVQLSFGVKINNNCGTFRPSGYYYQGVWRALGGTTVRQFKTSSAISQCLKGKMVHLYGDSTARQWFQYLTNALPGRYSQQFLAALHYIANELDGLTGGTNTVVVVSIGAHFCPFPIEMYIRRLQDIRRAVVRLLDRAPGTLVIIRTVNLRALNLDIALFLSDWYLLQFDKVLRAMFKGLSVHLVHAWEMSLAHHVPHDIHPLPPVVTNMINVLLSYICPQKSG
;
A
#
# COMPACT_ATOMS: atom_id res chain seq x y z
N MET A 1 31.18 -38.57 46.09
CA MET A 1 31.39 -38.04 44.73
C MET A 1 30.07 -38.09 43.98
N HIS A 2 29.42 -36.95 43.74
CA HIS A 2 28.80 -36.59 42.45
C HIS A 2 28.11 -35.22 42.59
N LYS A 3 28.61 -34.25 41.83
CA LYS A 3 28.00 -32.94 41.60
C LYS A 3 26.65 -33.15 40.90
N GLN A 4 25.62 -32.41 41.31
CA GLN A 4 24.46 -32.17 40.47
C GLN A 4 24.26 -30.67 40.25
N SER A 5 24.08 -30.36 38.98
CA SER A 5 24.26 -29.07 38.32
C SER A 5 23.11 -28.11 38.62
N ARG A 6 23.44 -26.82 38.78
CA ARG A 6 22.46 -25.73 38.81
C ARG A 6 21.96 -25.45 37.39
N HIS A 7 20.67 -25.67 37.12
CA HIS A 7 19.99 -25.06 35.99
C HIS A 7 19.01 -24.02 36.50
N ILE A 8 19.38 -22.74 36.34
CA ILE A 8 18.45 -21.61 36.44
C ILE A 8 17.61 -21.63 35.16
N GLY A 9 16.44 -22.23 35.23
CA GLY A 9 15.42 -22.09 34.19
C GLY A 9 14.74 -20.75 34.34
N ILE A 10 15.13 -19.76 33.52
CA ILE A 10 14.33 -18.54 33.34
C ILE A 10 13.10 -18.96 32.53
N PHE A 11 11.99 -19.21 33.23
CA PHE A 11 10.67 -19.28 32.61
C PHE A 11 10.26 -17.86 32.20
N VAL A 12 10.52 -17.48 30.95
CA VAL A 12 9.78 -16.36 30.34
C VAL A 12 8.43 -16.91 29.91
N GLN A 13 7.45 -16.82 30.81
CA GLN A 13 6.06 -17.09 30.49
C GLN A 13 5.57 -15.93 29.60
N LEU A 14 5.68 -16.08 28.28
CA LEU A 14 4.95 -15.23 27.32
C LEU A 14 3.47 -15.61 27.40
N SER A 15 2.77 -15.07 28.40
CA SER A 15 1.32 -15.06 28.43
C SER A 15 0.81 -14.16 27.31
N PHE A 16 0.65 -14.70 26.10
CA PHE A 16 -0.22 -14.11 25.09
C PHE A 16 -1.67 -14.34 25.49
N GLY A 17 -2.11 -13.61 26.52
CA GLY A 17 -3.52 -13.45 26.82
C GLY A 17 -4.15 -12.60 25.71
N VAL A 18 -4.64 -13.24 24.65
CA VAL A 18 -5.52 -12.57 23.69
C VAL A 18 -6.83 -12.28 24.43
N LYS A 19 -6.95 -11.07 24.98
CA LYS A 19 -8.27 -10.53 25.34
C LYS A 19 -9.04 -10.38 24.03
N ILE A 20 -10.02 -11.24 23.80
CA ILE A 20 -11.01 -11.01 22.74
C ILE A 20 -11.84 -9.81 23.20
N ASN A 21 -11.49 -8.64 22.67
CA ASN A 21 -12.31 -7.45 22.84
C ASN A 21 -13.53 -7.61 21.94
N ASN A 22 -14.71 -7.78 22.53
CA ASN A 22 -15.99 -7.88 21.83
C ASN A 22 -16.43 -6.56 21.17
N ASN A 23 -15.60 -5.52 21.19
CA ASN A 23 -15.71 -4.46 20.19
C ASN A 23 -15.31 -5.06 18.84
N CYS A 24 -16.30 -5.57 18.12
CA CYS A 24 -16.30 -5.56 16.67
C CYS A 24 -16.05 -4.10 16.26
N GLY A 25 -14.77 -3.72 16.17
CA GLY A 25 -14.37 -2.38 15.82
C GLY A 25 -15.08 -2.06 14.53
N THR A 26 -15.96 -1.06 14.55
CA THR A 26 -16.87 -0.77 13.46
C THR A 26 -16.07 -0.71 12.16
N PHE A 27 -16.19 -1.74 11.33
CA PHE A 27 -15.53 -1.75 10.03
C PHE A 27 -16.24 -0.70 9.20
N ARG A 28 -15.64 0.48 9.09
CA ARG A 28 -16.17 1.55 8.26
C ARG A 28 -15.61 1.37 6.86
N PRO A 29 -16.46 1.21 5.83
CA PRO A 29 -15.99 1.14 4.46
C PRO A 29 -15.25 2.44 4.10
N SER A 30 -14.16 2.31 3.34
CA SER A 30 -13.38 3.47 2.86
C SER A 30 -14.08 4.22 1.72
N GLY A 31 -15.03 3.58 1.04
CA GLY A 31 -15.77 4.17 -0.07
C GLY A 31 -16.74 3.19 -0.73
N TYR A 32 -17.33 3.64 -1.83
CA TYR A 32 -18.24 2.86 -2.67
C TYR A 32 -18.17 3.32 -4.12
N TYR A 33 -18.59 2.47 -5.06
CA TYR A 33 -18.79 2.87 -6.45
C TYR A 33 -20.18 3.44 -6.66
N TYR A 34 -20.25 4.54 -7.40
CA TYR A 34 -21.50 5.06 -7.95
C TYR A 34 -21.25 5.45 -9.41
N GLN A 35 -22.02 4.86 -10.32
CA GLN A 35 -21.87 5.08 -11.77
C GLN A 35 -20.43 4.84 -12.27
N GLY A 36 -19.78 3.77 -11.78
CA GLY A 36 -18.41 3.40 -12.18
C GLY A 36 -17.30 4.28 -11.59
N VAL A 37 -17.64 5.25 -10.73
CA VAL A 37 -16.69 6.15 -10.07
C VAL A 37 -16.59 5.84 -8.59
N TRP A 38 -15.37 5.67 -8.09
CA TRP A 38 -15.10 5.49 -6.67
C TRP A 38 -15.33 6.79 -5.89
N ARG A 39 -16.16 6.71 -4.84
CA ARG A 39 -16.45 7.79 -3.91
C ARG A 39 -15.90 7.39 -2.54
N ALA A 40 -14.88 8.11 -2.08
CA ALA A 40 -14.34 7.93 -0.74
C ALA A 40 -15.32 8.47 0.32
N LEU A 41 -15.47 7.74 1.43
CA LEU A 41 -16.31 8.13 2.57
C LEU A 41 -15.53 8.91 3.63
N GLY A 42 -14.21 9.00 3.52
CA GLY A 42 -13.36 9.77 4.42
C GLY A 42 -12.15 10.38 3.69
N GLY A 43 -11.63 11.47 4.24
CA GLY A 43 -10.44 12.16 3.71
C GLY A 43 -10.75 13.04 2.49
N THR A 44 -9.87 13.00 1.50
CA THR A 44 -9.91 13.87 0.31
C THR A 44 -10.98 13.45 -0.70
N THR A 45 -11.76 14.40 -1.20
CA THR A 45 -12.69 14.19 -2.32
C THR A 45 -11.95 13.68 -3.57
N VAL A 46 -12.41 12.53 -4.10
CA VAL A 46 -11.79 11.90 -5.27
C VAL A 46 -12.18 12.63 -6.54
N ARG A 47 -11.20 13.26 -7.18
CA ARG A 47 -11.34 13.95 -8.47
C ARG A 47 -11.12 12.98 -9.62
N GLN A 48 -11.71 13.28 -10.77
CA GLN A 48 -11.58 12.48 -11.99
C GLN A 48 -10.56 13.14 -12.94
N PHE A 49 -9.48 12.43 -13.25
CA PHE A 49 -8.41 12.91 -14.14
C PHE A 49 -8.53 12.27 -15.51
N LYS A 50 -9.50 12.75 -16.30
CA LYS A 50 -9.87 12.14 -17.59
C LYS A 50 -8.89 12.45 -18.74
N THR A 51 -8.03 13.46 -18.59
CA THR A 51 -7.15 13.94 -19.68
C THR A 51 -5.70 13.97 -19.26
N SER A 52 -4.78 13.74 -20.21
CA SER A 52 -3.34 13.87 -20.00
C SER A 52 -2.94 15.26 -19.50
N SER A 53 -3.64 16.32 -19.92
CA SER A 53 -3.40 17.69 -19.45
C SER A 53 -3.68 17.84 -17.95
N ALA A 54 -4.79 17.26 -17.45
CA ALA A 54 -5.11 17.29 -16.02
C ALA A 54 -4.09 16.53 -15.18
N ILE A 55 -3.62 15.36 -15.65
CA ILE A 55 -2.59 14.56 -14.98
C ILE A 55 -1.25 15.31 -15.02
N SER A 56 -0.88 15.84 -16.18
CA SER A 56 0.31 16.66 -16.42
C SER A 56 0.39 17.86 -15.48
N GLN A 57 -0.72 18.58 -15.33
CA GLN A 57 -0.80 19.76 -14.47
C GLN A 57 -0.68 19.38 -13.00
N CYS A 58 -1.30 18.27 -12.58
CA CYS A 58 -1.18 17.78 -11.22
C CYS A 58 0.27 17.37 -10.88
N LEU A 59 0.92 16.64 -11.78
CA LEU A 59 2.28 16.14 -11.56
C LEU A 59 3.37 17.17 -11.90
N LYS A 60 3.02 18.41 -12.24
CA LYS A 60 3.98 19.44 -12.62
C LYS A 60 4.93 19.74 -11.44
N GLY A 61 6.24 19.56 -11.67
CA GLY A 61 7.27 19.78 -10.66
C GLY A 61 7.26 18.75 -9.53
N LYS A 62 6.57 17.61 -9.69
CA LYS A 62 6.56 16.51 -8.72
C LYS A 62 7.46 15.37 -9.20
N MET A 63 8.21 14.80 -8.26
CA MET A 63 8.98 13.56 -8.45
C MET A 63 8.19 12.42 -7.83
N VAL A 64 7.77 11.46 -8.65
CA VAL A 64 6.94 10.34 -8.18
C VAL A 64 7.78 9.07 -8.21
N HIS A 65 8.05 8.52 -7.03
CA HIS A 65 8.76 7.26 -6.85
C HIS A 65 7.75 6.16 -6.55
N LEU A 66 7.66 5.17 -7.44
CA LEU A 66 6.81 3.99 -7.26
C LEU A 66 7.69 2.80 -6.91
N TYR A 67 7.52 2.31 -5.68
CA TYR A 67 8.19 1.13 -5.15
C TYR A 67 7.20 -0.01 -5.02
N GLY A 68 7.49 -1.15 -5.64
CA GLY A 68 6.63 -2.30 -5.45
C GLY A 68 6.71 -3.37 -6.50
N ASP A 69 5.70 -4.22 -6.47
CA ASP A 69 5.60 -5.38 -7.34
C ASP A 69 4.99 -5.05 -8.72
N SER A 70 4.64 -6.11 -9.46
CA SER A 70 4.01 -6.01 -10.77
C SER A 70 2.71 -5.18 -10.76
N THR A 71 2.05 -5.01 -9.61
CA THR A 71 0.87 -4.17 -9.48
C THR A 71 1.22 -2.68 -9.43
N ALA A 72 2.33 -2.28 -8.79
CA ALA A 72 2.85 -0.91 -8.88
C ALA A 72 3.37 -0.60 -10.28
N ARG A 73 3.97 -1.58 -10.96
CA ARG A 73 4.37 -1.44 -12.37
C ARG A 73 3.20 -1.07 -13.27
N GLN A 74 2.01 -1.61 -13.00
CA GLN A 74 0.79 -1.24 -13.73
C GLN A 74 0.44 0.25 -13.58
N TRP A 75 0.61 0.82 -12.39
CA TRP A 75 0.40 2.26 -12.16
C TRP A 75 1.47 3.11 -12.87
N PHE A 76 2.73 2.66 -12.83
CA PHE A 76 3.80 3.31 -13.57
C PHE A 76 3.52 3.34 -15.08
N GLN A 77 3.07 2.22 -15.66
CA GLN A 77 2.68 2.14 -17.07
C GLN A 77 1.49 3.06 -17.38
N TYR A 78 0.47 3.08 -16.52
CA TYR A 78 -0.67 3.98 -16.68
C TYR A 78 -0.22 5.45 -16.78
N LEU A 79 0.60 5.89 -15.84
CA LEU A 79 1.06 7.27 -15.76
C LEU A 79 2.05 7.63 -16.88
N THR A 80 2.89 6.67 -17.33
CA THR A 80 3.82 6.86 -18.45
C THR A 80 3.07 6.96 -19.78
N ASN A 81 2.06 6.11 -19.99
CA ASN A 81 1.22 6.15 -21.19
C ASN A 81 0.41 7.46 -21.26
N ALA A 82 -0.03 7.98 -20.11
CA ALA A 82 -0.73 9.26 -20.05
C ALA A 82 0.20 10.47 -20.33
N LEU A 83 1.52 10.33 -20.09
CA LEU A 83 2.51 11.40 -20.16
C LEU A 83 3.83 10.95 -20.84
N PRO A 84 3.80 10.59 -22.14
CA PRO A 84 4.99 10.15 -22.84
C PRO A 84 6.06 11.25 -22.83
N GLY A 85 7.29 10.90 -22.42
CA GLY A 85 8.44 11.82 -22.40
C GLY A 85 8.63 12.63 -21.11
N ARG A 86 7.87 12.38 -20.04
CA ARG A 86 8.13 12.98 -18.72
C ARG A 86 9.02 12.08 -17.85
N TYR A 87 10.29 12.44 -17.77
CA TYR A 87 11.37 11.71 -17.07
C TYR A 87 11.29 11.69 -15.53
N SER A 88 10.24 12.25 -14.90
CA SER A 88 10.17 12.40 -13.43
C SER A 88 9.44 11.28 -12.67
N GLN A 89 9.10 10.19 -13.36
CA GLN A 89 8.54 8.99 -12.73
C GLN A 89 9.61 7.91 -12.66
N GLN A 90 9.93 7.45 -11.46
CA GLN A 90 10.86 6.35 -11.24
C GLN A 90 10.09 5.13 -10.74
N PHE A 91 10.25 3.99 -11.41
CA PHE A 91 9.75 2.71 -10.94
C PHE A 91 10.91 1.82 -10.50
N LEU A 92 10.80 1.28 -9.29
CA LEU A 92 11.74 0.29 -8.77
C LEU A 92 10.98 -0.99 -8.38
N ALA A 93 11.39 -2.11 -8.97
CA ALA A 93 10.77 -3.41 -8.80
C ALA A 93 10.98 -4.00 -7.38
N ALA A 94 10.01 -4.80 -6.92
CA ALA A 94 9.89 -5.37 -5.58
C ALA A 94 11.10 -6.14 -5.04
N LEU A 95 12.00 -6.59 -5.91
CA LEU A 95 13.23 -7.30 -5.53
C LEU A 95 14.28 -6.36 -4.90
N HIS A 96 14.17 -5.05 -5.06
CA HIS A 96 15.03 -4.08 -4.38
C HIS A 96 14.58 -3.85 -2.93
N TYR A 97 15.53 -3.63 -2.02
CA TYR A 97 15.24 -3.29 -0.62
C TYR A 97 14.64 -1.88 -0.53
N ILE A 98 13.31 -1.79 -0.61
CA ILE A 98 12.55 -0.52 -0.55
C ILE A 98 13.02 0.36 0.62
N ALA A 99 13.31 -0.23 1.79
CA ALA A 99 13.84 0.51 2.92
C ALA A 99 15.14 1.28 2.61
N ASN A 100 16.09 0.66 1.90
CA ASN A 100 17.36 1.29 1.53
C ASN A 100 17.16 2.43 0.53
N GLU A 101 16.24 2.24 -0.43
CA GLU A 101 15.89 3.31 -1.37
C GLU A 101 15.30 4.51 -0.65
N LEU A 102 14.37 4.28 0.28
CA LEU A 102 13.77 5.34 1.11
C LEU A 102 14.81 6.05 2.00
N ASP A 103 15.82 5.33 2.48
CA ASP A 103 16.92 5.92 3.25
C ASP A 103 17.81 6.83 2.39
N GLY A 104 17.99 6.49 1.11
CA GLY A 104 18.73 7.30 0.15
C GLY A 104 17.97 8.49 -0.44
N LEU A 105 16.63 8.54 -0.31
CA LEU A 105 15.81 9.63 -0.84
C LEU A 105 15.99 10.92 -0.03
N THR A 106 16.28 12.05 -0.69
CA THR A 106 16.26 13.36 -0.03
C THR A 106 14.88 13.72 0.53
N GLY A 107 13.81 13.41 -0.23
CA GLY A 107 12.42 13.78 0.12
C GLY A 107 12.11 15.26 -0.15
N GLY A 108 10.97 15.74 0.36
CA GLY A 108 10.57 17.14 0.33
C GLY A 108 9.16 17.38 -0.23
N THR A 109 8.74 18.65 -0.28
CA THR A 109 7.38 19.09 -0.68
C THR A 109 7.00 18.76 -2.12
N ASN A 110 7.98 18.40 -2.95
CA ASN A 110 7.78 17.98 -4.33
C ASN A 110 7.93 16.47 -4.55
N THR A 111 8.20 15.70 -3.49
CA THR A 111 8.46 14.27 -3.57
C THR A 111 7.22 13.48 -3.15
N VAL A 112 6.82 12.55 -4.01
CA VAL A 112 5.74 11.60 -3.77
C VAL A 112 6.32 10.20 -3.77
N VAL A 113 6.05 9.43 -2.73
CA VAL A 113 6.47 8.04 -2.57
C VAL A 113 5.24 7.16 -2.52
N VAL A 114 5.17 6.19 -3.43
CA VAL A 114 4.11 5.17 -3.45
C VAL A 114 4.74 3.82 -3.13
N VAL A 115 4.24 3.14 -2.10
CA VAL A 115 4.67 1.77 -1.74
C VAL A 115 3.52 0.80 -1.98
N SER A 116 3.78 -0.25 -2.77
CA SER A 116 2.83 -1.33 -3.08
C SER A 116 3.52 -2.68 -2.93
N ILE A 117 3.18 -3.43 -1.88
CA ILE A 117 3.86 -4.69 -1.58
C ILE A 117 2.87 -5.73 -1.05
N GLY A 118 2.78 -6.88 -1.72
CA GLY A 118 2.06 -8.03 -1.17
C GLY A 118 1.97 -9.22 -2.11
N ALA A 119 1.81 -9.02 -3.42
CA ALA A 119 1.49 -10.11 -4.34
C ALA A 119 2.57 -11.22 -4.39
N HIS A 120 3.84 -10.84 -4.18
CA HIS A 120 4.99 -11.76 -4.20
C HIS A 120 5.33 -12.33 -2.81
N PHE A 121 4.64 -11.88 -1.77
CA PHE A 121 4.80 -12.42 -0.42
C PHE A 121 3.83 -13.57 -0.15
N CYS A 122 2.80 -13.76 -0.97
CA CYS A 122 1.78 -14.78 -0.77
C CYS A 122 2.33 -16.21 -0.65
N PRO A 123 3.39 -16.63 -1.40
CA PRO A 123 3.98 -17.95 -1.21
C PRO A 123 4.73 -18.14 0.11
N PHE A 124 4.96 -17.07 0.88
CA PHE A 124 5.81 -17.08 2.06
C PHE A 124 4.98 -16.95 3.35
N PRO A 125 5.50 -17.47 4.48
CA PRO A 125 4.89 -17.24 5.78
C PRO A 125 4.74 -15.75 6.10
N ILE A 126 3.64 -15.40 6.78
CA ILE A 126 3.27 -14.01 7.09
C ILE A 126 4.34 -13.27 7.88
N GLU A 127 5.16 -13.98 8.65
CA GLU A 127 6.29 -13.45 9.41
C GLU A 127 7.31 -12.76 8.50
N MET A 128 7.53 -13.27 7.29
CA MET A 128 8.43 -12.65 6.31
C MET A 128 7.86 -11.32 5.82
N TYR A 129 6.55 -11.27 5.59
CA TYR A 129 5.85 -10.05 5.22
C TYR A 129 5.88 -9.01 6.36
N ILE A 130 5.63 -9.44 7.61
CA ILE A 130 5.69 -8.57 8.79
C ILE A 130 7.08 -7.96 8.94
N ARG A 131 8.15 -8.77 8.90
CA ARG A 131 9.53 -8.29 9.01
C ARG A 131 9.85 -7.26 7.93
N ARG A 132 9.45 -7.56 6.68
CA ARG A 132 9.64 -6.63 5.57
C ARG A 132 8.90 -5.31 5.78
N LEU A 133 7.65 -5.35 6.24
CA LEU A 133 6.89 -4.14 6.51
C LEU A 133 7.43 -3.35 7.70
N GLN A 134 8.02 -4.00 8.71
CA GLN A 134 8.70 -3.31 9.82
C GLN A 134 9.90 -2.49 9.33
N ASP A 135 10.71 -3.05 8.43
CA ASP A 135 11.84 -2.33 7.81
C ASP A 135 11.36 -1.12 7.02
N ILE A 136 10.33 -1.29 6.18
CA ILE A 136 9.74 -0.21 5.39
C ILE A 136 9.13 0.85 6.30
N ARG A 137 8.38 0.46 7.36
CA ARG A 137 7.80 1.40 8.33
C ARG A 137 8.89 2.26 8.96
N ARG A 138 9.99 1.64 9.42
CA ARG A 138 11.13 2.37 9.99
C ARG A 138 11.75 3.36 9.00
N ALA A 139 11.92 2.95 7.75
CA ALA A 139 12.46 3.83 6.71
C ALA A 139 11.50 5.00 6.37
N VAL A 140 10.19 4.75 6.33
CA VAL A 140 9.18 5.80 6.16
C VAL A 140 9.22 6.80 7.31
N VAL A 141 9.35 6.33 8.55
CA VAL A 141 9.51 7.22 9.72
C VAL A 141 10.75 8.10 9.55
N ARG A 142 11.92 7.51 9.26
CA ARG A 142 13.15 8.28 9.04
C ARG A 142 13.03 9.29 7.90
N LEU A 143 12.34 8.92 6.81
CA LEU A 143 12.09 9.82 5.68
C LEU A 143 11.21 11.01 6.09
N LEU A 144 10.12 10.76 6.83
CA LEU A 144 9.21 11.81 7.28
C LEU A 144 9.82 12.70 8.37
N ASP A 145 10.69 12.15 9.23
CA ASP A 145 11.45 12.93 10.22
C ASP A 145 12.45 13.88 9.52
N ARG A 146 13.13 13.38 8.47
CA ARG A 146 14.10 14.17 7.69
C ARG A 146 13.44 15.17 6.75
N ALA A 147 12.32 14.80 6.13
CA ALA A 147 11.65 15.56 5.08
C ALA A 147 10.11 15.47 5.25
N PRO A 148 9.53 16.17 6.24
CA PRO A 148 8.12 16.07 6.60
C PRO A 148 7.16 16.53 5.49
N GLY A 149 7.64 17.29 4.51
CA GLY A 149 6.87 17.67 3.32
C GLY A 149 6.67 16.54 2.30
N THR A 150 7.30 15.38 2.48
CA THR A 150 7.19 14.24 1.55
C THR A 150 5.80 13.62 1.63
N LEU A 151 5.15 13.45 0.48
CA LEU A 151 3.86 12.75 0.43
C LEU A 151 4.09 11.24 0.32
N VAL A 152 3.75 10.48 1.35
CA VAL A 152 3.87 9.01 1.36
C VAL A 152 2.49 8.36 1.24
N ILE A 153 2.36 7.46 0.27
CA ILE A 153 1.12 6.79 -0.09
C ILE A 153 1.36 5.28 -0.06
N ILE A 154 0.59 4.57 0.74
CA ILE A 154 0.64 3.12 0.85
C ILE A 154 -0.55 2.55 0.08
N ARG A 155 -0.28 1.72 -0.91
CA ARG A 155 -1.31 1.00 -1.66
C ARG A 155 -1.52 -0.36 -1.03
N THR A 156 -2.78 -0.71 -0.73
CA THR A 156 -3.12 -2.06 -0.26
C THR A 156 -3.09 -3.08 -1.39
N VAL A 157 -3.23 -4.36 -1.06
CA VAL A 157 -3.27 -5.44 -2.07
C VAL A 157 -4.60 -5.47 -2.83
N ASN A 158 -4.61 -6.06 -4.04
CA ASN A 158 -5.84 -6.30 -4.81
C ASN A 158 -6.36 -7.72 -4.52
N LEU A 159 -7.65 -7.96 -4.81
CA LEU A 159 -8.20 -9.32 -4.89
C LEU A 159 -7.72 -10.03 -6.14
N ARG A 160 -7.84 -11.36 -6.19
CA ARG A 160 -7.40 -12.19 -7.30
C ARG A 160 -8.51 -13.17 -7.73
N ALA A 161 -8.54 -13.55 -9.01
CA ALA A 161 -9.34 -14.69 -9.47
C ALA A 161 -8.79 -16.00 -8.86
N LEU A 162 -9.65 -16.78 -8.22
CA LEU A 162 -9.29 -18.09 -7.71
C LEU A 162 -9.49 -19.15 -8.80
N ASN A 163 -8.38 -19.75 -9.26
CA ASN A 163 -8.38 -21.06 -9.90
C ASN A 163 -7.72 -22.08 -8.95
N LEU A 164 -7.79 -23.38 -9.26
CA LEU A 164 -7.38 -24.43 -8.32
C LEU A 164 -5.92 -24.27 -7.84
N ASP A 165 -4.99 -24.01 -8.74
CA ASP A 165 -3.57 -23.84 -8.41
C ASP A 165 -3.33 -22.59 -7.55
N ILE A 166 -4.02 -21.49 -7.86
CA ILE A 166 -3.94 -20.24 -7.10
C ILE A 166 -4.58 -20.39 -5.71
N ALA A 167 -5.69 -21.13 -5.59
CA ALA A 167 -6.38 -21.30 -4.32
C ALA A 167 -5.53 -22.04 -3.28
N LEU A 168 -4.65 -22.94 -3.72
CA LEU A 168 -3.77 -23.71 -2.83
C LEU A 168 -2.60 -22.89 -2.29
N PHE A 169 -2.04 -21.97 -3.08
CA PHE A 169 -0.78 -21.29 -2.72
C PHE A 169 -0.87 -19.76 -2.59
N LEU A 170 -1.92 -19.13 -3.13
CA LEU A 170 -2.00 -17.68 -3.33
C LEU A 170 -3.41 -17.12 -3.07
N SER A 171 -4.17 -17.74 -2.16
CA SER A 171 -5.57 -17.40 -1.94
C SER A 171 -5.78 -15.99 -1.36
N ASP A 172 -6.96 -15.42 -1.64
CA ASP A 172 -7.37 -14.11 -1.13
C ASP A 172 -7.43 -14.06 0.40
N TRP A 173 -7.53 -15.21 1.08
CA TRP A 173 -7.43 -15.27 2.54
C TRP A 173 -6.08 -14.77 3.05
N TYR A 174 -4.97 -15.19 2.42
CA TYR A 174 -3.64 -14.72 2.78
C TYR A 174 -3.46 -13.24 2.46
N LEU A 175 -3.96 -12.80 1.30
CA LEU A 175 -3.94 -11.38 0.92
C LEU A 175 -4.75 -10.52 1.90
N LEU A 176 -5.88 -11.02 2.42
CA LEU A 176 -6.64 -10.34 3.47
C LEU A 176 -5.84 -10.21 4.78
N GLN A 177 -5.09 -11.24 5.18
CA GLN A 177 -4.21 -11.13 6.35
C GLN A 177 -3.10 -10.09 6.11
N PHE A 178 -2.52 -10.07 4.92
CA PHE A 178 -1.52 -9.07 4.55
C PHE A 178 -2.11 -7.65 4.55
N ASP A 179 -3.31 -7.44 4.02
CA ASP A 179 -4.01 -6.15 4.07
C ASP A 179 -4.20 -5.67 5.53
N LYS A 180 -4.64 -6.56 6.42
CA LYS A 180 -4.79 -6.25 7.85
C LYS A 180 -3.45 -5.85 8.49
N VAL A 181 -2.40 -6.63 8.24
CA VAL A 181 -1.05 -6.33 8.76
C VAL A 181 -0.55 -5.01 8.20
N LEU A 182 -0.68 -4.75 6.90
CA LEU A 182 -0.25 -3.51 6.25
C LEU A 182 -0.95 -2.30 6.88
N ARG A 183 -2.28 -2.34 7.02
CA ARG A 183 -3.06 -1.27 7.65
C ARG A 183 -2.63 -1.01 9.08
N ALA A 184 -2.43 -2.07 9.87
CA ALA A 184 -1.93 -1.94 11.23
C ALA A 184 -0.51 -1.36 11.27
N MET A 185 0.37 -1.80 10.36
CA MET A 185 1.76 -1.39 10.28
C MET A 185 1.95 0.06 9.87
N PHE A 186 0.98 0.70 9.21
CA PHE A 186 1.08 2.12 8.85
C PHE A 186 0.11 3.02 9.62
N LYS A 187 -0.71 2.44 10.50
CA LYS A 187 -1.59 3.19 11.39
C LYS A 187 -0.77 4.18 12.24
N GLY A 188 -1.30 5.40 12.35
CA GLY A 188 -0.70 6.48 13.14
C GLY A 188 0.48 7.20 12.49
N LEU A 189 0.91 6.81 11.29
CA LEU A 189 1.89 7.58 10.51
C LEU A 189 1.19 8.59 9.60
N SER A 190 1.88 9.68 9.26
CA SER A 190 1.41 10.68 8.29
C SER A 190 1.53 10.15 6.86
N VAL A 191 0.70 9.16 6.53
CA VAL A 191 0.62 8.53 5.21
C VAL A 191 -0.82 8.45 4.74
N HIS A 192 -1.03 8.40 3.43
CA HIS A 192 -2.34 8.13 2.83
C HIS A 192 -2.44 6.67 2.38
N LEU A 193 -3.65 6.11 2.41
CA LEU A 193 -3.93 4.76 1.92
C LEU A 193 -4.75 4.82 0.62
N VAL A 194 -4.28 4.13 -0.41
CA VAL A 194 -5.16 3.76 -1.53
C VAL A 194 -5.69 2.35 -1.22
N HIS A 195 -6.98 2.29 -0.88
CA HIS A 195 -7.69 1.09 -0.45
C HIS A 195 -8.03 0.15 -1.61
N ALA A 196 -6.99 -0.28 -2.32
CA ALA A 196 -7.08 -1.14 -3.49
C ALA A 196 -7.90 -2.43 -3.25
N TRP A 197 -7.85 -2.99 -2.04
CA TRP A 197 -8.64 -4.17 -1.67
C TRP A 197 -10.13 -3.88 -1.78
N GLU A 198 -10.59 -2.81 -1.12
CA GLU A 198 -12.01 -2.43 -1.10
C GLU A 198 -12.47 -1.94 -2.48
N MET A 199 -11.59 -1.26 -3.22
CA MET A 199 -11.86 -0.81 -4.58
C MET A 199 -11.96 -1.95 -5.59
N SER A 200 -11.24 -3.06 -5.39
CA SER A 200 -11.40 -4.26 -6.20
C SER A 200 -12.65 -5.04 -5.79
N LEU A 201 -12.88 -5.21 -4.48
CA LEU A 201 -14.03 -5.95 -3.94
C LEU A 201 -15.37 -5.33 -4.32
N ALA A 202 -15.47 -4.00 -4.33
CA ALA A 202 -16.72 -3.29 -4.59
C ALA A 202 -17.02 -3.09 -6.09
N HIS A 203 -16.13 -3.51 -7.00
CA HIS A 203 -16.34 -3.34 -8.44
C HIS A 203 -16.96 -4.60 -9.06
N HIS A 204 -17.79 -4.41 -10.08
CA HIS A 204 -18.46 -5.51 -10.80
C HIS A 204 -17.56 -6.27 -11.79
N VAL A 205 -16.31 -5.85 -11.97
CA VAL A 205 -15.41 -6.53 -12.92
C VAL A 205 -14.79 -7.74 -12.22
N PRO A 206 -14.39 -8.79 -12.95
CA PRO A 206 -13.76 -9.96 -12.34
C PRO A 206 -12.56 -9.57 -11.47
N HIS A 207 -12.41 -10.25 -10.33
CA HIS A 207 -11.24 -10.09 -9.48
C HIS A 207 -9.98 -10.51 -10.26
N ASP A 208 -8.95 -9.68 -10.22
CA ASP A 208 -7.66 -9.96 -10.84
C ASP A 208 -6.58 -9.24 -10.02
N ILE A 209 -5.48 -9.95 -9.73
CA ILE A 209 -4.34 -9.37 -9.04
C ILE A 209 -3.75 -8.20 -9.83
N HIS A 210 -3.96 -8.20 -11.15
CA HIS A 210 -3.77 -7.11 -12.10
C HIS A 210 -5.14 -6.56 -12.53
N PRO A 211 -5.76 -5.68 -11.73
CA PRO A 211 -7.12 -5.22 -12.00
C PRO A 211 -7.27 -4.61 -13.39
N LEU A 212 -8.47 -4.75 -13.95
CA LEU A 212 -8.81 -4.15 -15.24
C LEU A 212 -8.78 -2.62 -15.22
N PRO A 213 -8.64 -1.96 -16.38
CA PRO A 213 -8.48 -0.51 -16.48
C PRO A 213 -9.49 0.35 -15.70
N PRO A 214 -10.79 0.01 -15.57
CA PRO A 214 -11.73 0.82 -14.80
C PRO A 214 -11.36 0.93 -13.31
N VAL A 215 -10.86 -0.16 -12.71
CA VAL A 215 -10.44 -0.19 -11.30
C VAL A 215 -9.13 0.56 -11.13
N VAL A 216 -8.15 0.32 -12.02
CA VAL A 216 -6.86 1.03 -12.01
C VAL A 216 -7.06 2.54 -12.17
N THR A 217 -7.94 2.97 -13.07
CA THR A 217 -8.26 4.39 -13.30
C THR A 217 -8.80 5.04 -12.03
N ASN A 218 -9.70 4.37 -11.31
CA ASN A 218 -10.21 4.87 -10.03
C ASN A 218 -9.10 4.93 -8.96
N MET A 219 -8.23 3.92 -8.89
CA MET A 219 -7.09 3.95 -7.96
C MET A 219 -6.13 5.12 -8.26
N ILE A 220 -5.84 5.39 -9.54
CA ILE A 220 -5.01 6.52 -9.97
C ILE A 220 -5.71 7.86 -9.68
N ASN A 221 -7.03 7.94 -9.84
CA ASN A 221 -7.80 9.13 -9.47
C ASN A 221 -7.68 9.44 -7.96
N VAL A 222 -7.70 8.43 -7.10
CA VAL A 222 -7.44 8.58 -5.65
C VAL A 222 -6.01 9.06 -5.42
N LEU A 223 -5.01 8.40 -6.02
CA LEU A 223 -3.60 8.79 -5.95
C LEU A 223 -3.40 10.27 -6.30
N LEU A 224 -3.88 10.70 -7.46
CA LEU A 224 -3.73 12.07 -7.96
C LEU A 224 -4.53 13.08 -7.11
N SER A 225 -5.61 12.65 -6.47
CA SER A 225 -6.36 13.49 -5.53
C SER A 225 -5.58 13.75 -4.24
N TYR A 226 -4.75 12.81 -3.78
CA TYR A 226 -3.82 13.04 -2.67
C TYR A 226 -2.66 13.95 -3.08
N ILE A 227 -2.10 13.77 -4.29
CA ILE A 227 -1.00 14.61 -4.79
C ILE A 227 -1.46 16.06 -5.02
N CYS A 228 -2.70 16.22 -5.47
CA CYS A 228 -3.29 17.50 -5.81
C CYS A 228 -4.66 17.62 -5.16
N PRO A 229 -4.74 17.92 -3.86
CA PRO A 229 -6.03 18.13 -3.21
C PRO A 229 -6.74 19.34 -3.82
N GLN A 230 -8.08 19.31 -3.85
CA GLN A 230 -8.85 20.51 -4.18
C GLN A 230 -8.59 21.53 -3.08
N LYS A 231 -8.26 22.78 -3.45
CA LYS A 231 -8.23 23.86 -2.46
C LYS A 231 -9.66 24.02 -1.95
N SER A 232 -9.86 23.90 -0.65
CA SER A 232 -11.07 24.38 0.00
C SER A 232 -11.21 25.86 -0.40
N GLY A 233 -12.32 26.18 -1.06
CA GLY A 233 -12.69 27.58 -1.29
C GLY A 233 -12.97 28.28 0.03
#